data_AF-A0A6I1QQX6-F1
#
_entry.id   AF-A0A6I1QQX6-F1
#
_cell.length_a   1.000
_cell.length_b   1.000
_cell.length_c   1.000
_cell.angle_alpha   90.00
_cell.angle_beta   90.00
_cell.angle_gamma   90.00
#
_symmetry.space_group_name_H-M   'P 1'
#
loop_
_entity.id
_entity.type
_entity.pdbx_description
1 polymer ?
#
loop_
_entity_poly.entity_id
_entity_poly.type
_entity_poly.pdbx_seq_one_letter_code
_entity_poly.pdbx_strand_id
1 'polypeptide(L)'
;MEIMQRPLIDELEQHAKVPVFHDIQRMPGMQRPKDRFAASDLVLATEAFITSNPQVTAGNEAEHFLNESQAYLDNIGDIKDVVKTLKRVATEIHPRIMQVYADDPTKRYVLSDIGTFLFGFMAACGYIRTRLNMTSLDGALDRLLDEFTKAPEDPLNLEEYRQSLQGITASRGKAMRRLVYDTFLRFFTGTTMKLEWADTLTQITGAS
;
A
#
# COMPACT_ATOMS: atom_id res chain seq x y z
N MET A 1 -19.43 -8.17 -15.69
CA MET A 1 -18.69 -8.16 -14.41
C MET A 1 -17.71 -6.98 -14.50
N GLU A 2 -18.24 -5.75 -14.52
CA GLU A 2 -17.54 -4.53 -15.00
C GLU A 2 -17.99 -3.23 -14.27
N ILE A 3 -18.96 -3.34 -13.36
CA ILE A 3 -19.79 -2.18 -12.99
C ILE A 3 -19.15 -1.28 -11.91
N MET A 4 -18.29 -1.81 -11.02
CA MET A 4 -17.72 -1.06 -9.89
C MET A 4 -16.19 -0.90 -9.86
N GLN A 5 -15.42 -1.60 -10.70
CA GLN A 5 -14.01 -1.24 -10.89
C GLN A 5 -13.89 0.14 -11.55
N ARG A 6 -14.80 0.43 -12.47
CA ARG A 6 -14.74 1.61 -13.32
C ARG A 6 -14.84 2.92 -12.53
N PRO A 7 -15.77 3.13 -11.58
CA PRO A 7 -15.88 4.42 -10.89
C PRO A 7 -14.68 4.76 -10.00
N LEU A 8 -14.17 3.80 -9.22
CA LEU A 8 -12.99 4.02 -8.37
C LEU A 8 -11.74 4.25 -9.23
N ILE A 9 -11.53 3.41 -10.25
CA ILE A 9 -10.37 3.54 -11.13
C ILE A 9 -10.47 4.82 -11.96
N ASP A 10 -11.64 5.20 -12.45
CA ASP A 10 -11.89 6.47 -13.13
C ASP A 10 -11.59 7.65 -12.20
N GLU A 11 -12.01 7.62 -10.94
CA GLU A 11 -11.70 8.67 -9.96
C GLU A 11 -10.18 8.77 -9.73
N LEU A 12 -9.49 7.63 -9.59
CA LEU A 12 -8.05 7.58 -9.39
C LEU A 12 -7.28 8.08 -10.63
N GLU A 13 -7.69 7.70 -11.83
CA GLU A 13 -7.04 8.11 -13.09
C GLU A 13 -7.36 9.55 -13.47
N GLN A 14 -8.65 9.92 -13.47
CA GLN A 14 -9.13 11.18 -14.01
C GLN A 14 -8.91 12.32 -13.02
N HIS A 15 -9.15 12.11 -11.73
CA HIS A 15 -9.11 13.16 -10.70
C HIS A 15 -7.83 13.11 -9.86
N ALA A 16 -7.37 11.93 -9.45
CA ALA A 16 -6.15 11.79 -8.67
C ALA A 16 -4.87 11.68 -9.52
N LYS A 17 -4.99 11.46 -10.84
CA LYS A 17 -3.85 11.31 -11.77
C LYS A 17 -2.90 10.15 -11.39
N VAL A 18 -3.45 9.10 -10.80
CA VAL A 18 -2.71 7.87 -10.48
C VAL A 18 -2.42 7.12 -11.80
N PRO A 19 -1.17 6.71 -12.06
CA PRO A 19 -0.85 5.92 -13.25
C PRO A 19 -1.31 4.47 -13.05
N VAL A 20 -2.45 4.12 -13.64
CA VAL A 20 -3.05 2.78 -13.54
C VAL A 20 -2.71 1.94 -14.77
N PHE A 21 -2.51 0.64 -14.53
CA PHE A 21 -2.44 -0.40 -15.55
C PHE A 21 -3.69 -1.29 -15.46
N HIS A 22 -4.49 -1.30 -16.51
CA HIS A 22 -5.71 -2.10 -16.64
C HIS A 22 -5.36 -3.54 -17.00
N ASP A 23 -5.11 -4.36 -15.99
CA ASP A 23 -4.66 -5.74 -16.12
C ASP A 23 -5.72 -6.71 -16.64
N ILE A 24 -7.01 -6.33 -16.57
CA ILE A 24 -8.14 -7.11 -17.10
C ILE A 24 -8.26 -7.00 -18.63
N GLN A 25 -7.75 -5.90 -19.21
CA GLN A 25 -7.73 -5.67 -20.66
C GLN A 25 -6.41 -6.11 -21.31
N ARG A 26 -5.59 -6.87 -20.58
CA ARG A 26 -4.24 -7.24 -21.00
C ARG A 26 -4.28 -8.21 -22.19
N MET A 27 -3.64 -7.82 -23.29
CA MET A 27 -3.43 -8.71 -24.43
C MET A 27 -2.39 -9.80 -24.08
N PRO A 28 -2.50 -11.01 -24.67
CA PRO A 28 -1.46 -12.04 -24.52
C PRO A 28 -0.07 -11.50 -24.86
N GLY A 29 0.91 -11.72 -23.98
CA GLY A 29 2.29 -11.28 -24.16
C GLY A 29 2.60 -9.83 -23.75
N MET A 30 1.61 -8.98 -23.51
CA MET A 30 1.83 -7.65 -22.93
C MET A 30 2.44 -7.81 -21.53
N GLN A 31 3.51 -7.12 -21.16
CA GLN A 31 4.05 -7.14 -19.79
C GLN A 31 3.52 -5.93 -19.02
N ARG A 32 3.24 -6.10 -17.72
CA ARG A 32 2.83 -4.99 -16.87
C ARG A 32 4.03 -4.05 -16.66
N PRO A 33 3.89 -2.73 -16.93
CA PRO A 33 4.88 -1.74 -16.52
C PRO A 33 5.02 -1.72 -15.00
N LYS A 34 6.23 -1.92 -14.47
CA LYS A 34 6.47 -1.99 -13.02
C LYS A 34 6.34 -0.66 -12.30
N ASP A 35 6.32 0.45 -13.05
CA ASP A 35 6.13 1.82 -12.59
C ASP A 35 4.64 2.23 -12.53
N ARG A 36 3.71 1.29 -12.76
CA ARG A 36 2.26 1.54 -12.70
C ARG A 36 1.58 0.58 -11.74
N PHE A 37 0.54 1.07 -11.08
CA PHE A 37 -0.29 0.26 -10.20
C PHE A 37 -1.29 -0.56 -11.02
N ALA A 38 -1.44 -1.86 -10.75
CA ALA A 38 -2.50 -2.62 -11.39
C ALA A 38 -3.87 -2.18 -10.84
N ALA A 39 -4.89 -2.13 -11.71
CA ALA A 39 -6.25 -1.78 -11.30
C ALA A 39 -6.77 -2.75 -10.21
N SER A 40 -6.51 -4.05 -10.36
CA SER A 40 -6.83 -5.06 -9.35
C SER A 40 -6.13 -4.80 -7.99
N ASP A 41 -4.85 -4.43 -8.00
CA ASP A 41 -4.10 -4.09 -6.80
C ASP A 41 -4.70 -2.84 -6.10
N LEU A 42 -5.18 -1.85 -6.86
CA LEU A 42 -5.79 -0.63 -6.28
C LEU A 42 -7.15 -0.90 -5.63
N VAL A 43 -7.93 -1.83 -6.16
CA VAL A 43 -9.19 -2.28 -5.53
C VAL A 43 -8.90 -2.97 -4.20
N LEU A 44 -7.94 -3.91 -4.18
CA LEU A 44 -7.55 -4.60 -2.94
C LEU A 44 -6.91 -3.63 -1.93
N ALA A 45 -6.10 -2.69 -2.39
CA ALA A 45 -5.53 -1.63 -1.55
C ALA A 45 -6.61 -0.76 -0.89
N THR A 46 -7.70 -0.50 -1.60
CA THR A 46 -8.86 0.24 -1.10
C THR A 46 -9.56 -0.55 0.02
N GLU A 47 -9.82 -1.83 -0.22
CA GLU A 47 -10.40 -2.72 0.80
C GLU A 47 -9.49 -2.82 2.03
N ALA A 48 -8.17 -2.97 1.83
CA ALA A 48 -7.19 -3.03 2.90
C ALA A 48 -7.23 -1.77 3.77
N PHE A 49 -7.37 -0.59 3.16
CA PHE A 49 -7.53 0.68 3.87
C PHE A 49 -8.83 0.73 4.67
N ILE A 50 -9.98 0.46 4.03
CA ILE A 50 -11.30 0.56 4.67
C ILE A 50 -11.39 -0.39 5.87
N THR A 51 -10.91 -1.62 5.70
CA THR A 51 -10.97 -2.66 6.74
C THR A 51 -9.80 -2.62 7.72
N SER A 52 -8.78 -1.80 7.45
CA SER A 52 -7.48 -1.83 8.14
C SER A 52 -6.87 -3.24 8.19
N ASN A 53 -7.13 -4.06 7.17
CA ASN A 53 -6.73 -5.47 7.12
C ASN A 53 -5.72 -5.71 5.99
N PRO A 54 -4.48 -6.11 6.30
CA PRO A 54 -3.48 -6.39 5.27
C PRO A 54 -3.69 -7.76 4.57
N GLN A 55 -4.74 -8.52 4.93
CA GLN A 55 -4.95 -9.89 4.42
C GLN A 55 -6.05 -10.00 3.35
N VAL A 56 -6.43 -8.88 2.76
CA VAL A 56 -7.32 -8.85 1.58
C VAL A 56 -6.77 -9.73 0.46
N THR A 57 -7.66 -10.46 -0.20
CA THR A 57 -7.33 -11.32 -1.34
C THR A 57 -8.37 -11.16 -2.43
N ALA A 58 -7.98 -11.42 -3.68
CA ALA A 58 -8.88 -11.37 -4.84
C ALA A 58 -10.02 -12.42 -4.84
N GLY A 59 -10.24 -13.17 -3.75
CA GLY A 59 -11.37 -14.07 -3.61
C GLY A 59 -12.71 -13.33 -3.49
N ASN A 60 -13.79 -14.07 -3.17
CA ASN A 60 -15.20 -13.62 -3.12
C ASN A 60 -15.47 -12.25 -2.46
N GLU A 61 -14.57 -11.71 -1.63
CA GLU A 61 -14.68 -10.38 -1.00
C GLU A 61 -14.50 -9.22 -1.99
N ALA A 62 -13.63 -9.37 -2.99
CA ALA A 62 -13.54 -8.40 -4.09
C ALA A 62 -14.84 -8.39 -4.91
N GLU A 63 -15.47 -9.54 -5.14
CA GLU A 63 -16.77 -9.61 -5.82
C GLU A 63 -17.93 -9.07 -4.94
N HIS A 64 -17.89 -9.29 -3.63
CA HIS A 64 -18.90 -8.79 -2.69
C HIS A 64 -18.83 -7.25 -2.54
N PHE A 65 -17.62 -6.70 -2.41
CA PHE A 65 -17.37 -5.26 -2.39
C PHE A 65 -17.75 -4.59 -3.72
N LEU A 66 -17.61 -5.31 -4.84
CA LEU A 66 -17.93 -4.84 -6.21
C LEU A 66 -19.40 -5.05 -6.63
N ASN A 67 -20.21 -5.83 -5.90
CA ASN A 67 -21.62 -6.10 -6.25
C ASN A 67 -22.63 -5.28 -5.43
N GLU A 68 -22.26 -4.79 -4.24
CA GLU A 68 -23.15 -3.98 -3.40
C GLU A 68 -23.01 -2.48 -3.70
N SER A 69 -23.53 -2.06 -4.87
CA SER A 69 -23.59 -0.66 -5.30
C SER A 69 -24.31 0.29 -4.33
N GLN A 70 -25.00 -0.24 -3.32
CA GLN A 70 -25.74 0.53 -2.32
C GLN A 70 -24.91 0.81 -1.05
N ALA A 71 -24.12 -0.14 -0.54
CA ALA A 71 -23.33 0.05 0.69
C ALA A 71 -22.09 0.94 0.49
N TYR A 72 -21.58 1.00 -0.75
CA TYR A 72 -20.51 1.94 -1.17
C TYR A 72 -20.96 3.41 -1.09
N LEU A 73 -22.23 3.69 -1.40
CA LEU A 73 -22.81 5.05 -1.33
C LEU A 73 -23.05 5.50 0.12
N ASP A 74 -23.16 4.57 1.07
CA ASP A 74 -23.31 4.91 2.49
C ASP A 74 -21.96 5.30 3.15
N ASN A 75 -20.82 5.03 2.50
CA ASN A 75 -19.46 5.29 2.99
C ASN A 75 -18.65 6.28 2.11
N ILE A 76 -19.30 7.29 1.50
CA ILE A 76 -18.65 8.31 0.66
C ILE A 76 -17.43 8.97 1.33
N GLY A 77 -17.47 9.15 2.66
CA GLY A 77 -16.34 9.66 3.44
C GLY A 77 -15.10 8.76 3.38
N ASP A 78 -15.29 7.45 3.46
CA ASP A 78 -14.20 6.46 3.44
C ASP A 78 -13.54 6.42 2.05
N ILE A 79 -14.33 6.49 0.99
CA ILE A 79 -13.82 6.50 -0.39
C ILE A 79 -13.05 7.78 -0.70
N LYS A 80 -13.55 8.94 -0.27
CA LYS A 80 -12.83 10.21 -0.44
C LYS A 80 -11.47 10.18 0.25
N ASP A 81 -11.42 9.61 1.46
CA ASP A 81 -10.18 9.44 2.22
C ASP A 81 -9.22 8.47 1.52
N VAL A 82 -9.73 7.35 1.01
CA VAL A 82 -8.95 6.39 0.20
C VAL A 82 -8.36 7.08 -1.04
N VAL A 83 -9.18 7.77 -1.84
CA VAL A 83 -8.74 8.45 -3.07
C VAL A 83 -7.70 9.50 -2.73
N LYS A 84 -7.90 10.28 -1.65
CA LYS A 84 -6.91 11.23 -1.16
C LYS A 84 -5.59 10.55 -0.80
N THR A 85 -5.62 9.45 -0.04
CA THR A 85 -4.41 8.72 0.36
C THR A 85 -3.72 8.09 -0.85
N LEU A 86 -4.43 7.38 -1.73
CA LEU A 86 -3.86 6.79 -2.94
C LEU A 86 -3.26 7.83 -3.88
N LYS A 87 -3.88 9.02 -3.99
CA LYS A 87 -3.29 10.15 -4.70
C LYS A 87 -1.91 10.49 -4.14
N ARG A 88 -1.81 10.73 -2.83
CA ARG A 88 -0.53 11.05 -2.18
C ARG A 88 0.51 9.94 -2.37
N VAL A 89 0.09 8.68 -2.23
CA VAL A 89 0.97 7.53 -2.48
C VAL A 89 1.51 7.53 -3.90
N ALA A 90 0.66 7.75 -4.90
CA ALA A 90 1.04 7.69 -6.30
C ALA A 90 1.81 8.93 -6.79
N THR A 91 1.51 10.12 -6.27
CA THR A 91 2.06 11.39 -6.78
C THR A 91 3.17 11.98 -5.92
N GLU A 92 3.29 11.58 -4.65
CA GLU A 92 4.32 12.09 -3.73
C GLU A 92 5.29 10.97 -3.34
N ILE A 93 4.78 9.89 -2.75
CA ILE A 93 5.61 8.85 -2.13
C ILE A 93 6.29 7.95 -3.18
N HIS A 94 5.51 7.41 -4.13
CA HIS A 94 6.03 6.51 -5.15
C HIS A 94 7.11 7.17 -6.03
N PRO A 95 6.94 8.41 -6.52
CA PRO A 95 8.00 9.12 -7.24
C PRO A 95 9.27 9.34 -6.40
N ARG A 96 9.15 9.62 -5.10
CA ARG A 96 10.30 9.75 -4.20
C ARG A 96 11.05 8.43 -4.00
N ILE A 97 10.33 7.32 -3.85
CA ILE A 97 10.93 5.98 -3.83
C ILE A 97 11.68 5.71 -5.14
N MET A 98 11.04 6.00 -6.29
CA MET A 98 11.67 5.80 -7.59
C MET A 98 12.95 6.65 -7.76
N GLN A 99 12.97 7.86 -7.21
CA GLN A 99 14.12 8.75 -7.24
C GLN A 99 15.25 8.27 -6.34
N VAL A 100 14.95 7.91 -5.08
CA VAL A 100 15.98 7.52 -4.10
C VAL A 100 16.61 6.17 -4.46
N TYR A 101 15.83 5.23 -4.99
CA TYR A 101 16.33 3.92 -5.41
C TYR A 101 16.54 3.82 -6.93
N ALA A 102 16.82 4.93 -7.62
CA ALA A 102 16.87 4.96 -9.09
C ALA A 102 17.76 3.85 -9.69
N ASP A 103 18.86 3.51 -9.02
CA ASP A 103 19.85 2.51 -9.46
C ASP A 103 19.51 1.07 -9.04
N ASP A 104 18.48 0.85 -8.22
CA ASP A 104 18.07 -0.49 -7.76
C ASP A 104 16.62 -0.81 -8.16
N PRO A 105 16.40 -1.54 -9.27
CA PRO A 105 15.06 -1.90 -9.72
C PRO A 105 14.32 -2.85 -8.76
N THR A 106 15.03 -3.52 -7.85
CA THR A 106 14.40 -4.39 -6.83
C THR A 106 13.78 -3.58 -5.69
N LYS A 107 14.23 -2.33 -5.51
CA LYS A 107 13.77 -1.40 -4.46
C LYS A 107 12.81 -0.33 -5.01
N ARG A 108 13.10 0.23 -6.18
CA ARG A 108 12.38 1.41 -6.71
C ARG A 108 10.92 1.14 -7.09
N TYR A 109 10.56 -0.12 -7.33
CA TYR A 109 9.19 -0.55 -7.66
C TYR A 109 8.48 -1.24 -6.49
N VAL A 110 8.99 -1.13 -5.26
CA VAL A 110 8.45 -1.88 -4.11
C VAL A 110 6.94 -1.66 -3.87
N LEU A 111 6.41 -0.47 -4.17
CA LEU A 111 4.98 -0.16 -4.03
C LEU A 111 4.11 -0.69 -5.18
N SER A 112 4.66 -0.86 -6.39
CA SER A 112 3.89 -1.09 -7.62
C SER A 112 4.15 -2.47 -8.26
N ASP A 113 5.26 -3.14 -7.93
CA ASP A 113 5.64 -4.42 -8.54
C ASP A 113 4.89 -5.61 -7.95
N ILE A 114 4.42 -5.56 -6.70
CA ILE A 114 3.57 -6.61 -6.11
C ILE A 114 2.67 -5.98 -5.06
N GLY A 115 1.35 -6.19 -5.15
CA GLY A 115 0.36 -5.64 -4.22
C GLY A 115 0.61 -5.95 -2.74
N THR A 116 1.48 -6.90 -2.40
CA THR A 116 1.84 -7.25 -1.01
C THR A 116 2.35 -6.05 -0.19
N PHE A 117 3.25 -5.25 -0.72
CA PHE A 117 3.75 -4.08 0.01
C PHE A 117 2.67 -3.00 0.10
N LEU A 118 1.98 -2.75 -1.02
CA LEU A 118 0.88 -1.77 -1.08
C LEU A 118 -0.25 -2.10 -0.09
N PHE A 119 -0.67 -3.36 0.02
CA PHE A 119 -1.79 -3.75 0.89
C PHE A 119 -1.44 -3.58 2.36
N GLY A 120 -0.22 -3.98 2.77
CA GLY A 120 0.26 -3.76 4.13
C GLY A 120 0.34 -2.27 4.46
N PHE A 121 0.89 -1.47 3.54
CA PHE A 121 0.99 -0.03 3.68
C PHE A 121 -0.39 0.64 3.80
N MET A 122 -1.32 0.32 2.90
CA MET A 122 -2.65 0.92 2.86
C MET A 122 -3.51 0.49 4.05
N ALA A 123 -3.36 -0.74 4.54
CA ALA A 123 -3.99 -1.16 5.80
C ALA A 123 -3.48 -0.34 7.00
N ALA A 124 -2.18 -0.01 7.05
CA ALA A 124 -1.62 0.82 8.12
C ALA A 124 -2.17 2.26 8.04
N CYS A 125 -2.30 2.81 6.83
CA CYS A 125 -2.94 4.10 6.61
C CYS A 125 -4.41 4.08 7.08
N GLY A 126 -5.16 3.04 6.70
CA GLY A 126 -6.54 2.82 7.10
C GLY A 126 -6.71 2.76 8.62
N TYR A 127 -5.79 2.09 9.30
CA TYR A 127 -5.79 2.00 10.77
C TYR A 127 -5.63 3.38 11.40
N ILE A 128 -4.66 4.18 10.95
CA ILE A 128 -4.42 5.54 11.47
C ILE A 128 -5.62 6.43 11.21
N ARG A 129 -6.18 6.40 9.99
CA ARG A 129 -7.38 7.14 9.63
C ARG A 129 -8.55 6.81 10.55
N THR A 130 -8.78 5.52 10.79
CA THR A 130 -9.95 5.02 11.55
C THR A 130 -9.80 5.25 13.05
N ARG A 131 -8.59 5.03 13.60
CA ARG A 131 -8.34 5.16 15.04
C ARG A 131 -8.12 6.60 15.48
N LEU A 132 -7.54 7.42 14.62
CA LEU A 132 -7.23 8.81 14.91
C LEU A 132 -8.09 9.71 14.02
N ASN A 133 -7.59 10.06 12.82
CA ASN A 133 -8.29 10.84 11.80
C ASN A 133 -7.36 11.05 10.59
N MET A 134 -7.89 11.65 9.52
CA MET A 134 -7.11 12.00 8.33
C MET A 134 -5.97 12.99 8.57
N THR A 135 -6.07 13.92 9.52
CA THR A 135 -4.98 14.86 9.84
C THR A 135 -3.78 14.12 10.44
N SER A 136 -4.03 13.16 11.33
CA SER A 136 -2.99 12.30 11.87
C SER A 136 -2.35 11.41 10.80
N LEU A 137 -3.15 10.88 9.86
CA LEU A 137 -2.61 10.16 8.70
C LEU A 137 -1.75 11.09 7.84
N ASP A 138 -2.23 12.30 7.55
CA ASP A 138 -1.48 13.25 6.72
C ASP A 138 -0.11 13.57 7.31
N GLY A 139 -0.04 13.87 8.61
CA GLY A 139 1.22 14.11 9.30
C GLY A 139 2.14 12.89 9.37
N ALA A 140 1.57 11.68 9.43
CA ALA A 140 2.36 10.44 9.38
C ALA A 140 2.99 10.22 7.99
N LEU A 141 2.25 10.54 6.92
CA LEU A 141 2.76 10.51 5.55
C LEU A 141 3.77 11.63 5.27
N ASP A 142 3.58 12.83 5.85
CA ASP A 142 4.55 13.93 5.76
C ASP A 142 5.88 13.54 6.41
N ARG A 143 5.84 12.94 7.60
CA ARG A 143 7.06 12.44 8.24
C ARG A 143 7.72 11.33 7.42
N LEU A 144 6.95 10.46 6.77
CA LEU A 144 7.51 9.47 5.84
C LEU A 144 8.21 10.15 4.66
N LEU A 145 7.61 11.19 4.09
CA LEU A 145 8.20 12.00 3.03
C LEU A 145 9.50 12.69 3.47
N ASP A 146 9.54 13.18 4.72
CA ASP A 146 10.72 13.78 5.31
C ASP A 146 11.90 12.79 5.41
N GLU A 147 11.65 11.49 5.63
CA GLU A 147 12.72 10.48 5.62
C GLU A 147 13.45 10.43 4.26
N PHE A 148 12.76 10.65 3.14
CA PHE A 148 13.40 10.67 1.82
C PHE A 148 14.29 11.91 1.59
N THR A 149 14.23 12.93 2.45
CA THR A 149 15.09 14.12 2.35
C THR A 149 16.43 13.94 3.07
N LYS A 150 16.55 12.90 3.91
CA LYS A 150 17.74 12.63 4.70
C LYS A 150 18.76 11.84 3.85
N ALA A 151 19.65 12.56 3.17
CA ALA A 151 20.74 11.93 2.41
C ALA A 151 21.76 11.22 3.33
N PRO A 152 22.40 10.10 2.94
CA PRO A 152 22.13 9.18 1.84
C PRO A 152 21.60 7.81 2.35
N GLU A 153 20.86 7.81 3.47
CA GLU A 153 20.40 6.57 4.09
C GLU A 153 19.30 5.90 3.25
N ASP A 154 19.16 4.57 3.37
CA ASP A 154 18.04 3.79 2.85
C ASP A 154 16.77 4.22 3.63
N PRO A 155 15.94 5.17 3.12
CA PRO A 155 14.93 5.84 3.96
C PRO A 155 13.80 4.90 4.37
N LEU A 156 13.59 3.83 3.61
CA LEU A 156 12.63 2.79 3.95
C LEU A 156 13.30 1.56 4.54
N ASN A 157 14.62 1.58 4.74
CA ASN A 157 15.42 0.46 5.22
C ASN A 157 15.13 -0.85 4.43
N LEU A 158 14.99 -0.75 3.11
CA LEU A 158 14.56 -1.85 2.23
C LEU A 158 15.57 -3.00 2.21
N GLU A 159 16.83 -2.74 2.52
CA GLU A 159 17.80 -3.83 2.70
C GLU A 159 17.46 -4.70 3.91
N GLU A 160 17.15 -4.08 5.06
CA GLU A 160 16.70 -4.80 6.25
C GLU A 160 15.34 -5.48 6.02
N TYR A 161 14.42 -4.83 5.30
CA TYR A 161 13.18 -5.48 4.85
C TYR A 161 13.47 -6.77 4.10
N ARG A 162 14.33 -6.72 3.08
CA ARG A 162 14.70 -7.88 2.25
C ARG A 162 15.36 -8.99 3.06
N GLN A 163 16.21 -8.64 4.02
CA GLN A 163 16.83 -9.60 4.94
C GLN A 163 15.78 -10.24 5.86
N SER A 164 14.89 -9.43 6.42
CA SER A 164 13.77 -9.90 7.27
C SER A 164 12.87 -10.89 6.51
N LEU A 165 12.64 -10.67 5.21
CA LEU A 165 11.88 -11.60 4.39
C LEU A 165 12.48 -13.01 4.30
N GLN A 166 13.78 -13.17 4.53
CA GLN A 166 14.44 -14.49 4.52
C GLN A 166 14.06 -15.31 5.76
N GLY A 167 13.71 -14.66 6.87
CA GLY A 167 13.19 -15.32 8.07
C GLY A 167 11.75 -15.82 7.94
N ILE A 168 11.03 -15.43 6.88
CA ILE A 168 9.66 -15.86 6.62
C ILE A 168 9.66 -17.17 5.83
N THR A 169 9.47 -18.29 6.53
CA THR A 169 9.52 -19.65 5.97
C THR A 169 8.16 -20.24 5.60
N ALA A 170 7.07 -19.72 6.18
CA ALA A 170 5.70 -20.21 5.95
C ALA A 170 4.71 -19.07 5.68
N SER A 171 3.63 -19.35 4.93
CA SER A 171 2.58 -18.38 4.61
C SER A 171 3.11 -17.05 4.08
N ARG A 172 4.12 -17.12 3.18
CA ARG A 172 4.99 -16.00 2.81
C ARG A 172 4.23 -14.72 2.47
N GLY A 173 3.21 -14.80 1.61
CA GLY A 173 2.41 -13.62 1.25
C GLY A 173 1.69 -12.98 2.45
N LYS A 174 1.06 -13.79 3.31
CA LYS A 174 0.37 -13.30 4.52
C LYS A 174 1.33 -12.65 5.50
N ALA A 175 2.46 -13.31 5.77
CA ALA A 175 3.48 -12.82 6.69
C ALA A 175 4.16 -11.54 6.15
N MET A 176 4.44 -11.46 4.84
CA MET A 176 4.97 -10.26 4.20
C MET A 176 4.03 -9.07 4.35
N ARG A 177 2.73 -9.24 4.05
CA ARG A 177 1.73 -8.17 4.20
C ARG A 177 1.61 -7.71 5.65
N ARG A 178 1.64 -8.64 6.61
CA ARG A 178 1.63 -8.31 8.04
C ARG A 178 2.89 -7.55 8.47
N LEU A 179 4.06 -7.98 8.02
CA LEU A 179 5.33 -7.29 8.32
C LEU A 179 5.29 -5.83 7.87
N VAL A 180 4.81 -5.59 6.64
CA VAL A 180 4.64 -4.23 6.12
C VAL A 180 3.65 -3.43 6.96
N TYR A 181 2.48 -4.00 7.23
CA TYR A 181 1.47 -3.37 8.06
C TYR A 181 1.98 -2.98 9.45
N ASP A 182 2.53 -3.93 10.21
CA ASP A 182 2.98 -3.70 11.58
C ASP A 182 4.17 -2.71 11.62
N THR A 183 5.07 -2.74 10.64
CA THR A 183 6.23 -1.82 10.58
C THR A 183 5.79 -0.38 10.31
N PHE A 184 4.93 -0.18 9.31
CA PHE A 184 4.39 1.16 9.03
C PHE A 184 3.49 1.66 10.15
N LEU A 185 2.73 0.78 10.81
CA LEU A 185 1.91 1.16 11.94
C LEU A 185 2.77 1.69 13.09
N ARG A 186 3.81 0.95 13.50
CA ARG A 186 4.77 1.38 14.54
C ARG A 186 5.44 2.70 14.18
N PHE A 187 5.83 2.86 12.92
CA PHE A 187 6.36 4.13 12.45
C PHE A 187 5.31 5.22 12.59
N PHE A 188 4.13 5.10 11.95
CA PHE A 188 3.06 6.10 11.93
C PHE A 188 2.55 6.53 13.31
N THR A 189 2.50 5.63 14.29
CA THR A 189 2.13 5.96 15.67
C THR A 189 3.25 6.66 16.46
N GLY A 190 4.44 6.80 15.88
CA GLY A 190 5.61 7.39 16.54
C GLY A 190 6.28 6.43 17.52
N THR A 191 5.92 5.14 17.51
CA THR A 191 6.57 4.11 18.32
C THR A 191 8.03 3.93 17.91
N THR A 192 8.29 4.05 16.61
CA THR A 192 9.65 4.05 16.05
C THR A 192 9.87 5.31 15.22
N MET A 193 11.14 5.74 15.15
CA MET A 193 11.56 6.88 14.33
C MET A 193 12.01 6.47 12.92
N LYS A 194 12.25 5.17 12.70
CA LYS A 194 12.59 4.57 11.41
C LYS A 194 11.75 3.30 11.17
N LEU A 195 11.79 2.77 9.95
CA LEU A 195 11.20 1.47 9.64
C LEU A 195 12.14 0.35 10.12
N GLU A 196 11.81 -0.21 11.30
CA GLU A 196 12.56 -1.29 11.96
C GLU A 196 11.94 -2.65 11.59
N TRP A 197 12.37 -3.22 10.46
CA TRP A 197 11.78 -4.44 9.90
C TRP A 197 12.14 -5.68 10.71
N ALA A 198 13.40 -5.79 11.15
CA ALA A 198 13.88 -6.94 11.91
C ALA A 198 13.15 -7.03 13.26
N ASP A 199 13.05 -5.92 13.99
CA ASP A 199 12.35 -5.87 15.27
C ASP A 199 10.86 -6.19 15.11
N THR A 200 10.24 -5.71 14.03
CA THR A 200 8.83 -6.02 13.73
C THR A 200 8.65 -7.51 13.44
N LEU A 201 9.56 -8.13 12.67
CA LEU A 201 9.52 -9.57 12.41
C LEU A 201 9.66 -10.39 13.70
N THR A 202 10.56 -9.99 14.60
CA THR A 202 10.76 -10.61 15.92
C THR A 202 9.45 -10.59 16.72
N GLN A 203 8.74 -9.45 16.73
CA GLN A 203 7.43 -9.32 17.40
C GLN A 203 6.34 -10.19 16.74
N ILE A 204 6.33 -10.29 15.41
CA ILE A 204 5.36 -11.12 14.68
C ILE A 204 5.56 -12.62 14.95
N THR A 205 6.82 -13.05 15.03
CA THR A 205 7.19 -14.47 15.18
C THR A 205 7.28 -14.92 16.64
N GLY A 206 7.33 -13.99 17.59
CA GLY A 206 7.47 -14.28 19.01
C GLY A 206 8.86 -14.80 19.39
N ALA A 207 9.85 -14.67 18.51
CA ALA A 207 11.23 -14.99 18.82
C ALA A 207 11.73 -14.02 19.91
N SER A 208 12.17 -14.55 21.05
CA SER A 208 12.78 -13.79 22.15
C SER A 208 14.24 -14.19 22.27
#